data_AF-A0A1G0L4E2-F1
#
_entry.id   AF-A0A1G0L4E2-F1
#
_cell.length_a   1.000
_cell.length_b   1.000
_cell.length_c   1.000
_cell.angle_alpha   90.00
_cell.angle_beta   90.00
_cell.angle_gamma   90.00
#
_symmetry.space_group_name_H-M   'P 1'
#
loop_
_entity.id
_entity.type
_entity.pdbx_description
1 polymer ?
#
loop_
_entity_poly.entity_id
_entity_poly.type
_entity_poly.pdbx_seq_one_letter_code
_entity_poly.pdbx_strand_id
1 'polypeptide(L)'
;MPAARASDLRAATLPNAMRDVFGAAGAVTAYGLLAASIALAFRFGRSRAALAVWLMVSMSVSPYLWVYDHIVGIVPLAMASAMRAERSERAAILIALAGASVLTVAATLLHAFPGQEHRTLSFNGFAQFGLTALVVLALWPLRREQAGPGARPGRS
;
A
#
# COMPACT_ATOMS: atom_id res chain seq x y z
N MET A 1 -9.33 -21.45 32.53
CA MET A 1 -9.09 -20.28 31.67
C MET A 1 -8.36 -20.74 30.42
N PRO A 2 -8.97 -20.80 29.23
CA PRO A 2 -8.27 -21.31 28.06
C PRO A 2 -7.36 -20.23 27.47
N ALA A 3 -6.06 -20.44 27.61
CA ALA A 3 -4.96 -19.68 27.01
C ALA A 3 -4.86 -19.83 25.47
N ALA A 4 -5.94 -20.23 24.81
CA ALA A 4 -5.97 -20.55 23.37
C ALA A 4 -6.34 -19.36 22.47
N ARG A 5 -6.67 -18.18 23.02
CA ARG A 5 -7.17 -17.05 22.23
C ARG A 5 -6.10 -16.08 21.72
N ALA A 6 -4.86 -16.16 22.21
CA ALA A 6 -3.82 -15.21 21.81
C ALA A 6 -3.06 -15.63 20.53
N SER A 7 -3.09 -16.91 20.16
CA SER A 7 -2.31 -17.46 19.03
C SER A 7 -2.99 -17.35 17.66
N ASP A 8 -4.28 -17.02 17.61
CA ASP A 8 -5.07 -17.00 16.37
C ASP A 8 -5.31 -15.60 15.77
N LEU A 9 -4.76 -14.55 16.39
CA LEU A 9 -4.69 -13.22 15.78
C LEU A 9 -3.61 -13.23 14.69
N ARG A 10 -3.96 -13.72 13.49
CA ARG A 10 -3.10 -13.58 12.32
C ARG A 10 -3.08 -12.13 11.89
N ALA A 11 -1.89 -11.53 11.94
CA ALA A 11 -1.69 -10.17 11.44
C ALA A 11 -2.14 -10.03 9.98
N ALA A 12 -2.77 -8.90 9.66
CA ALA A 12 -3.27 -8.54 8.34
C ALA A 12 -2.13 -8.20 7.38
N THR A 13 -1.34 -9.21 7.00
CA THR A 13 -0.17 -9.07 6.13
C THR A 13 -0.36 -9.80 4.81
N LEU A 14 0.27 -9.30 3.74
CA LEU A 14 0.21 -9.95 2.41
C LEU A 14 0.65 -11.43 2.45
N PRO A 15 1.71 -11.84 3.17
CA PRO A 15 2.08 -13.26 3.26
C PRO A 15 0.99 -14.13 3.85
N ASN A 16 0.27 -13.67 4.87
CA ASN A 16 -0.86 -14.40 5.43
C ASN A 16 -2.02 -14.46 4.44
N ALA A 17 -2.33 -13.34 3.77
CA ALA A 17 -3.38 -13.27 2.75
C ALA A 17 -3.13 -14.28 1.61
N MET A 18 -1.93 -14.27 1.06
CA MET A 18 -1.56 -15.17 -0.03
C MET A 18 -1.45 -16.62 0.44
N ARG A 19 -1.06 -16.85 1.70
CA ARG A 19 -1.06 -18.20 2.28
C ARG A 19 -2.46 -18.77 2.40
N ASP A 20 -3.43 -17.96 2.81
CA ASP A 20 -4.81 -18.40 2.98
C ASP A 20 -5.47 -18.72 1.62
N VAL A 21 -5.08 -18.03 0.55
CA VAL A 21 -5.62 -18.26 -0.80
C VAL A 21 -4.86 -19.35 -1.59
N PHE A 22 -3.52 -19.38 -1.50
CA PHE A 22 -2.65 -20.20 -2.36
C PHE A 22 -1.73 -21.15 -1.59
N GLY A 23 -1.89 -21.28 -0.27
CA GLY A 23 -1.06 -22.14 0.57
C GLY A 23 0.39 -21.65 0.72
N ALA A 24 1.32 -22.56 1.02
CA ALA A 24 2.72 -22.21 1.28
C ALA A 24 3.40 -21.48 0.11
N ALA A 25 3.06 -21.85 -1.13
CA ALA A 25 3.56 -21.17 -2.33
C ALA A 25 3.16 -19.68 -2.35
N GLY A 26 1.91 -19.38 -1.97
CA GLY A 26 1.43 -17.99 -1.86
C GLY A 26 2.24 -17.15 -0.87
N ALA A 27 2.59 -17.71 0.29
CA ALA A 27 3.43 -17.02 1.26
C ALA A 27 4.81 -16.67 0.67
N VAL A 28 5.45 -17.62 -0.02
CA VAL A 28 6.75 -17.41 -0.67
C VAL A 28 6.66 -16.32 -1.74
N THR A 29 5.62 -16.35 -2.58
CA THR A 29 5.36 -15.31 -3.58
C THR A 29 5.19 -13.93 -2.92
N ALA A 30 4.44 -13.84 -1.83
CA ALA A 30 4.25 -12.59 -1.10
C ALA A 30 5.56 -12.01 -0.56
N TYR A 31 6.45 -12.85 -0.01
CA TYR A 31 7.78 -12.39 0.41
C TYR A 31 8.61 -11.89 -0.77
N GLY A 32 8.55 -12.56 -1.92
CA GLY A 32 9.17 -12.09 -3.16
C GLY A 32 8.64 -10.73 -3.61
N LEU A 33 7.32 -10.52 -3.52
CA LEU A 33 6.68 -9.25 -3.82
C LEU A 33 7.12 -8.14 -2.86
N LEU A 34 7.18 -8.40 -1.55
CA LEU A 34 7.67 -7.43 -0.57
C LEU A 34 9.14 -7.06 -0.82
N ALA A 35 10.00 -8.05 -1.10
CA ALA A 35 11.39 -7.81 -1.47
C ALA A 35 11.52 -6.97 -2.75
N ALA A 36 10.68 -7.25 -3.76
CA ALA A 36 10.61 -6.47 -4.98
C ALA A 36 10.18 -5.02 -4.70
N SER A 37 9.19 -4.79 -3.83
CA SER A 37 8.76 -3.44 -3.42
C SER A 37 9.91 -2.64 -2.80
N ILE A 38 10.69 -3.26 -1.92
CA ILE A 38 11.89 -2.66 -1.33
C ILE A 38 12.92 -2.34 -2.40
N ALA A 39 13.20 -3.28 -3.30
CA ALA A 39 14.14 -3.08 -4.41
C ALA A 39 13.70 -1.94 -5.35
N LEU A 40 12.40 -1.81 -5.61
CA LEU A 40 11.81 -0.73 -6.39
C LEU A 40 11.90 0.61 -5.64
N ALA A 41 11.66 0.64 -4.33
CA ALA A 41 11.79 1.85 -3.51
C ALA A 41 13.22 2.42 -3.57
N PHE A 42 14.24 1.57 -3.57
CA PHE A 42 15.63 2.03 -3.75
C PHE A 42 15.86 2.74 -5.09
N ARG A 43 15.06 2.48 -6.13
CA ARG A 43 15.18 3.18 -7.43
C ARG A 43 14.73 4.63 -7.38
N PHE A 44 14.07 5.06 -6.31
CA PHE A 44 13.66 6.44 -6.10
C PHE A 44 14.77 7.31 -5.48
N GLY A 45 15.86 6.72 -4.95
CA GLY A 45 17.02 7.45 -4.43
C GLY A 45 16.65 8.62 -3.52
N ARG A 46 17.14 9.82 -3.85
CA ARG A 46 16.85 11.09 -3.15
C ARG A 46 15.72 11.92 -3.81
N SER A 47 14.86 11.28 -4.60
CA SER A 47 13.76 11.98 -5.27
C SER A 47 12.73 12.52 -4.26
N ARG A 48 11.98 13.55 -4.67
CA ARG A 48 10.84 14.06 -3.89
C ARG A 48 9.77 12.98 -3.65
N ALA A 49 9.70 11.98 -4.53
CA ALA A 49 8.75 10.87 -4.45
C ALA A 49 9.20 9.76 -3.48
N ALA A 50 10.49 9.72 -3.11
CA ALA A 50 11.06 8.64 -2.31
C ALA A 50 10.36 8.48 -0.96
N LEU A 51 10.02 9.58 -0.29
CA LEU A 51 9.36 9.55 1.02
C LEU A 51 7.99 8.85 0.95
N ALA A 52 7.14 9.25 0.00
CA ALA A 52 5.81 8.65 -0.16
C ALA A 52 5.89 7.15 -0.48
N VAL A 53 6.85 6.76 -1.31
CA VAL A 53 7.09 5.35 -1.65
C VAL A 53 7.59 4.56 -0.44
N TRP A 54 8.58 5.06 0.30
CA TRP A 54 9.09 4.39 1.48
C TRP A 54 8.05 4.25 2.58
N LEU A 55 7.21 5.28 2.81
CA LEU A 55 6.09 5.19 3.74
C LEU A 55 5.16 4.03 3.35
N MET A 56 4.76 3.92 2.08
CA MET A 56 3.90 2.82 1.65
C MET A 56 4.53 1.44 1.76
N VAL A 57 5.81 1.32 1.39
CA VAL A 57 6.53 0.05 1.51
C VAL A 57 6.68 -0.36 2.97
N SER A 58 7.06 0.56 3.86
CA SER A 58 7.14 0.30 5.31
C SER A 58 5.81 -0.15 5.88
N MET A 59 4.73 0.49 5.46
CA MET A 59 3.39 0.11 5.84
C MET A 59 3.04 -1.32 5.39
N SER A 60 3.36 -1.71 4.15
CA SER A 60 3.11 -3.07 3.65
C SER A 60 3.85 -4.18 4.42
N VAL A 61 4.95 -3.85 5.10
CA VAL A 61 5.73 -4.79 5.91
C VAL A 61 5.27 -4.79 7.37
N SER A 62 4.60 -3.72 7.82
CA SER A 62 4.12 -3.60 9.20
C SER A 62 3.01 -4.62 9.47
N PRO A 63 3.11 -5.44 10.54
CA PRO A 63 2.03 -6.31 10.95
C PRO A 63 0.88 -5.45 11.50
N TYR A 64 -0.22 -5.39 10.76
CA TYR A 64 -1.42 -4.69 11.18
C TYR A 64 -2.33 -5.60 12.00
N LEU A 65 -2.83 -5.05 13.10
CA LEU A 65 -3.78 -5.71 13.99
C LEU A 65 -5.22 -5.40 13.59
N TRP A 66 -5.47 -4.25 12.94
CA TRP A 66 -6.83 -3.79 12.68
C TRP A 66 -7.03 -3.33 11.23
N VAL A 67 -8.26 -3.49 10.77
CA VAL A 67 -8.77 -3.09 9.45
C VAL A 67 -8.50 -1.61 9.12
N TYR A 68 -8.50 -0.75 10.14
CA TYR A 68 -8.40 0.70 9.97
C TYR A 68 -6.99 1.20 9.67
N ASP A 69 -5.99 0.33 9.73
CA ASP A 69 -4.60 0.72 9.54
C ASP A 69 -4.33 1.19 8.09
N HIS A 70 -5.20 0.84 7.14
CA HIS A 70 -5.16 1.36 5.76
C HIS A 70 -5.39 2.88 5.66
N ILE A 71 -6.03 3.50 6.65
CA ILE A 71 -6.27 4.95 6.68
C ILE A 71 -4.93 5.70 6.71
N VAL A 72 -3.89 5.11 7.31
CA VAL A 72 -2.54 5.70 7.31
C VAL A 72 -1.98 5.78 5.88
N GLY A 73 -2.48 4.96 4.95
CA GLY A 73 -2.16 4.98 3.53
C GLY A 73 -2.78 6.16 2.76
N ILE A 74 -3.71 6.91 3.36
CA ILE A 74 -4.25 8.13 2.75
C ILE A 74 -3.16 9.18 2.58
N VAL A 75 -2.22 9.30 3.54
CA VAL A 75 -1.17 10.33 3.51
C VAL A 75 -0.24 10.14 2.30
N PRO A 76 0.40 8.98 2.07
CA PRO A 76 1.24 8.82 0.89
C PRO A 76 0.45 8.86 -0.43
N LEU A 77 -0.82 8.44 -0.44
CA LEU A 77 -1.68 8.52 -1.62
C LEU A 77 -2.00 9.99 -1.97
N ALA A 78 -2.29 10.82 -0.97
CA ALA A 78 -2.50 12.24 -1.16
C ALA A 78 -1.22 12.94 -1.65
N MET A 79 -0.06 12.61 -1.06
CA MET A 79 1.23 13.06 -1.57
C MET A 79 1.41 12.67 -3.04
N ALA A 80 1.11 11.41 -3.39
CA ALA A 80 1.28 10.93 -4.75
C ALA A 80 0.38 11.66 -5.76
N SER A 81 -0.88 11.88 -5.37
CA SER A 81 -1.87 12.60 -6.17
C SER A 81 -1.45 14.06 -6.36
N ALA A 82 -1.02 14.74 -5.31
CA ALA A 82 -0.56 16.14 -5.37
C ALA A 82 0.67 16.29 -6.28
N MET A 83 1.66 15.40 -6.17
CA MET A 83 2.83 15.42 -7.06
C MET A 83 2.46 15.16 -8.53
N ARG A 84 1.42 14.36 -8.78
CA ARG A 84 0.93 14.10 -10.14
C ARG A 84 0.08 15.24 -10.70
N ALA A 85 -0.60 15.99 -9.83
CA ALA A 85 -1.38 17.17 -10.23
C ALA A 85 -0.49 18.24 -10.87
N GLU A 86 0.80 18.33 -10.48
CA GLU A 86 1.78 19.24 -11.10
C GLU A 86 2.01 18.96 -12.60
N ARG A 87 1.66 17.76 -13.09
CA ARG A 87 1.81 17.37 -14.51
C ARG A 87 0.51 17.09 -15.22
N SER A 88 -0.48 16.57 -14.50
CA SER A 88 -1.76 16.19 -15.08
C SER A 88 -2.80 16.07 -13.97
N GLU A 89 -3.76 17.00 -14.00
CA GLU A 89 -4.94 16.97 -13.13
C GLU A 89 -5.71 15.65 -13.29
N ARG A 90 -5.91 15.19 -14.53
CA ARG A 90 -6.58 13.91 -14.81
C ARG A 90 -5.88 12.74 -14.13
N ALA A 91 -4.55 12.69 -14.18
CA ALA A 91 -3.80 11.61 -13.53
C ALA A 91 -3.96 11.66 -12.00
N ALA A 92 -3.94 12.86 -11.40
CA ALA A 92 -4.16 13.03 -9.96
C ALA A 92 -5.56 12.54 -9.54
N ILE A 93 -6.60 12.91 -10.29
CA ILE A 93 -7.98 12.46 -10.04
C ILE A 93 -8.06 10.94 -10.15
N LEU A 94 -7.49 10.33 -11.20
CA LEU A 94 -7.51 8.89 -11.37
C LEU A 94 -6.80 8.15 -10.23
N ILE A 95 -5.68 8.67 -9.72
CA ILE A 95 -4.97 8.08 -8.57
C ILE A 95 -5.82 8.18 -7.30
N ALA A 96 -6.42 9.34 -7.05
CA ALA A 96 -7.28 9.54 -5.90
C ALA A 96 -8.51 8.62 -5.94
N LEU A 97 -9.17 8.51 -7.10
CA LEU A 97 -10.30 7.61 -7.33
C LEU A 97 -9.89 6.14 -7.18
N ALA A 98 -8.74 5.75 -7.73
CA ALA A 98 -8.24 4.38 -7.61
C ALA A 98 -7.96 4.02 -6.14
N GLY A 99 -7.28 4.89 -5.40
CA GLY A 99 -6.99 4.65 -3.98
C GLY A 99 -8.25 4.66 -3.12
N ALA A 100 -9.18 5.58 -3.37
CA ALA A 100 -10.49 5.60 -2.71
C ALA A 100 -11.26 4.30 -2.99
N SER A 101 -11.25 3.83 -4.24
CA SER A 101 -11.92 2.57 -4.62
C SER A 101 -11.32 1.37 -3.89
N VAL A 102 -9.98 1.29 -3.76
CA VAL A 102 -9.32 0.23 -2.99
C VAL A 102 -9.76 0.25 -1.53
N LEU A 103 -9.81 1.44 -0.92
CA LEU A 103 -10.25 1.60 0.48
C LEU A 103 -11.72 1.23 0.65
N THR A 104 -12.61 1.67 -0.25
CA THR A 104 -14.03 1.34 -0.20
C THR A 104 -14.26 -0.15 -0.40
N VAL A 105 -13.66 -0.76 -1.42
CA VAL A 105 -13.82 -2.20 -1.68
C VAL A 105 -13.28 -3.02 -0.51
N ALA A 106 -12.12 -2.67 0.05
CA ALA A 106 -11.61 -3.34 1.24
C ALA A 106 -12.60 -3.25 2.41
N ALA A 107 -13.11 -2.05 2.70
CA ALA A 107 -14.09 -1.83 3.76
C ALA A 107 -15.41 -2.60 3.52
N THR A 108 -15.90 -2.62 2.28
CA THR A 108 -17.12 -3.34 1.88
C THR A 108 -16.94 -4.85 2.01
N LEU A 109 -15.83 -5.41 1.53
CA LEU A 109 -15.56 -6.85 1.63
C LEU A 109 -15.49 -7.30 3.09
N LEU A 110 -14.92 -6.48 3.97
CA LEU A 110 -14.91 -6.76 5.41
C LEU A 110 -16.30 -6.81 6.02
N HIS A 111 -17.19 -5.89 5.64
CA HIS A 111 -18.56 -5.84 6.18
C HIS A 111 -19.51 -6.84 5.51
N ALA A 112 -19.21 -7.29 4.29
CA ALA A 112 -20.04 -8.24 3.56
C ALA A 112 -19.96 -9.68 4.12
N PHE A 113 -18.92 -10.01 4.91
CA PHE A 113 -18.73 -11.33 5.52
C PHE A 113 -18.70 -11.28 7.07
N PRO A 114 -19.81 -10.88 7.73
CA PRO A 114 -19.87 -10.85 9.18
C PRO A 114 -19.74 -12.27 9.77
N GLY A 115 -18.87 -12.44 10.78
CA GLY A 115 -18.62 -13.73 11.45
C GLY A 115 -17.38 -14.49 10.98
N GLN A 116 -16.70 -14.05 9.90
CA GLN A 116 -15.38 -14.57 9.49
C GLN A 116 -14.21 -13.69 9.96
N GLU A 117 -14.49 -12.68 10.79
CA GLU A 117 -13.54 -11.62 11.18
C GLU A 117 -12.16 -12.15 11.58
N HIS A 118 -12.02 -13.32 12.18
CA HIS A 118 -10.70 -13.85 12.56
C HIS A 118 -9.91 -14.50 11.41
N ARG A 119 -10.60 -15.01 10.38
CA ARG A 119 -9.96 -15.65 9.21
C ARG A 119 -9.84 -14.71 8.02
N THR A 120 -10.68 -13.68 7.92
CA THR A 120 -10.68 -12.77 6.77
C THR A 120 -9.82 -11.52 6.97
N LEU A 121 -9.31 -11.26 8.19
CA LEU A 121 -8.39 -10.14 8.45
C LEU A 121 -7.12 -10.20 7.58
N SER A 122 -6.69 -11.39 7.14
CA SER A 122 -5.55 -11.52 6.24
C SER A 122 -5.79 -10.86 4.87
N PHE A 123 -7.02 -10.81 4.36
CA PHE A 123 -7.33 -10.20 3.04
C PHE A 123 -7.02 -8.70 2.97
N ASN A 124 -6.98 -8.00 4.11
CA ASN A 124 -6.50 -6.62 4.19
C ASN A 124 -5.06 -6.45 3.70
N GLY A 125 -4.25 -7.51 3.74
CA GLY A 125 -2.93 -7.53 3.13
C GLY A 125 -2.96 -7.23 1.63
N PHE A 126 -4.01 -7.66 0.91
CA PHE A 126 -4.18 -7.35 -0.52
C PHE A 126 -4.49 -5.88 -0.75
N ALA A 127 -5.37 -5.29 0.06
CA ALA A 127 -5.72 -3.88 -0.06
C ALA A 127 -4.50 -2.98 0.20
N GLN A 128 -3.76 -3.26 1.28
CA GLN A 128 -2.54 -2.53 1.63
C GLN A 128 -1.48 -2.62 0.53
N PHE A 129 -1.27 -3.83 0.01
CA PHE A 129 -0.29 -4.03 -1.06
C PHE A 129 -0.75 -3.39 -2.38
N GLY A 130 -2.05 -3.40 -2.67
CA GLY A 130 -2.66 -2.71 -3.80
C GLY A 130 -2.43 -1.20 -3.75
N LEU A 131 -2.60 -0.57 -2.58
CA LEU A 131 -2.26 0.84 -2.36
C LEU A 131 -0.77 1.12 -2.57
N THR A 132 0.09 0.20 -2.10
CA THR A 132 1.53 0.31 -2.28
C THR A 132 1.93 0.25 -3.75
N ALA A 133 1.38 -0.72 -4.49
CA ALA A 133 1.59 -0.84 -5.93
C ALA A 133 1.09 0.42 -6.67
N LEU A 134 -0.11 0.92 -6.32
CA LEU A 134 -0.67 2.13 -6.89
C LEU A 134 0.26 3.34 -6.71
N VAL A 135 0.76 3.59 -5.49
CA VAL A 135 1.66 4.71 -5.20
C VAL A 135 3.00 4.55 -5.93
N VAL A 136 3.59 3.37 -5.91
CA VAL A 136 4.86 3.09 -6.60
C VAL A 136 4.72 3.33 -8.10
N LEU A 137 3.66 2.82 -8.72
CA LEU A 137 3.40 2.98 -10.16
C LEU A 137 3.08 4.44 -10.52
N ALA A 138 2.24 5.10 -9.74
CA ALA A 138 1.88 6.50 -9.93
C ALA A 138 3.12 7.42 -9.91
N LEU A 139 4.04 7.16 -8.98
CA LEU A 139 5.24 7.96 -8.78
C LEU A 139 6.44 7.49 -9.58
N TRP A 140 6.37 6.34 -10.24
CA TRP A 140 7.46 5.80 -11.05
C TRP A 140 8.06 6.79 -12.06
N PRO A 141 7.26 7.62 -12.77
CA PRO A 141 7.81 8.63 -13.67
C PRO A 141 8.62 9.72 -12.94
N LEU A 142 8.33 9.96 -11.66
CA LEU A 142 8.97 10.99 -10.81
C LEU A 142 10.21 10.49 -10.06
N ARG A 143 10.60 9.21 -10.24
CA ARG A 143 11.68 8.57 -9.46
C ARG A 143 13.06 9.24 -9.58
N ARG A 144 13.26 10.09 -10.58
CA ARG A 144 14.52 10.82 -10.82
C ARG A 144 14.45 12.31 -10.47
N GLU A 145 13.28 12.81 -10.06
CA GLU A 145 13.08 14.21 -9.74
C GLU A 145 13.52 14.51 -8.32
N GLN A 146 14.63 15.23 -8.21
CA GLN A 146 15.26 15.51 -6.92
C GLN A 146 14.41 16.48 -6.10
N ALA A 147 14.37 16.27 -4.78
CA ALA A 147 13.90 17.29 -3.85
C ALA A 147 15.03 18.33 -3.67
N GLY A 148 14.85 19.55 -4.17
CA GLY A 148 15.84 20.62 -4.05
C GLY A 148 15.20 22.01 -3.84
N PRO A 149 15.82 22.87 -3.01
CA PRO A 149 15.46 24.29 -2.94
C PRO A 149 15.87 24.97 -4.25
N GLY A 150 14.89 25.21 -5.14
CA GLY A 150 15.14 25.84 -6.44
C GLY A 150 14.52 25.14 -7.65
N ALA A 151 13.38 24.45 -7.49
CA ALA A 151 12.60 23.96 -8.62
C ALA A 151 12.15 25.14 -9.48
N ARG A 152 12.92 25.46 -10.53
CA ARG A 152 12.53 26.44 -11.54
C ARG A 152 11.22 25.97 -12.18
N PRO A 153 10.19 26.84 -12.30
CA PRO A 153 9.04 26.52 -13.10
C PRO A 153 9.50 26.41 -14.56
N GLY A 154 9.50 25.19 -15.08
CA GLY A 154 9.75 24.94 -16.49
C GLY A 154 8.63 25.56 -17.30
N ARG A 155 8.95 26.61 -18.07
CA ARG A 155 8.14 27.11 -19.17
C ARG A 155 8.09 26.06 -20.28
N SER A 156 6.89 25.69 -20.70
CA SER A 156 6.56 25.36 -22.09
C SER A 156 5.07 25.54 -22.27
#